data_AF-A0A382VG47-F1
#
_entry.id   AF-A0A382VG47-F1
#
_cell.length_a   1.000
_cell.length_b   1.000
_cell.length_c   1.000
_cell.angle_alpha   90.00
_cell.angle_beta   90.00
_cell.angle_gamma   90.00
#
_symmetry.space_group_name_H-M   'P 1'
#
loop_
_entity.id
_entity.type
_entity.pdbx_description
1 polymer ?
#
loop_
_entity_poly.entity_id
_entity_poly.type
_entity_poly.pdbx_seq_one_letter_code
_entity_poly.pdbx_strand_id
1 'polypeptide(L)'
;TALIFNGDGKLLLTKRSEGKMLWPNDWDGTVASHPRESETYVSSAERRMPEEIGIDCKMNYVNKFEYHVPYKDIGSENEICGTLIGTVDSFDNSRMIKDEISEVKWINPDELKNELEQNKDVYCPWMVIALYFLADSDSATLEKFNSLITKWASDDLKPVYQNAIKHYIPDNNWRLVK
;
A
#
# COMPACT_ATOMS: atom_id res chain seq x y z
N THR A 1 2.09 -5.32 1.83
CA THR A 1 1.40 -4.02 1.98
C THR A 1 -0.06 -4.19 2.33
N ALA A 2 -0.51 -3.48 3.36
CA ALA A 2 -1.91 -3.35 3.74
C ALA A 2 -2.51 -2.03 3.24
N LEU A 3 -3.70 -2.09 2.66
CA LEU A 3 -4.49 -0.96 2.19
C LEU A 3 -5.78 -0.89 3.01
N ILE A 4 -5.92 0.14 3.85
CA ILE A 4 -7.11 0.35 4.66
C ILE A 4 -7.96 1.47 4.07
N PHE A 5 -9.24 1.20 3.91
CA PHE A 5 -10.21 2.18 3.45
C PHE A 5 -11.18 2.59 4.56
N ASN A 6 -11.65 3.84 4.53
CA ASN A 6 -12.75 4.27 5.38
C ASN A 6 -14.11 4.01 4.71
N GLY A 7 -15.21 4.34 5.39
CA GLY A 7 -16.58 4.20 4.87
C GLY A 7 -16.88 4.97 3.58
N ASP A 8 -16.09 6.01 3.26
CA ASP A 8 -16.20 6.79 2.01
C ASP A 8 -15.35 6.20 0.86
N GLY A 9 -14.65 5.09 1.13
CA GLY A 9 -13.71 4.46 0.21
C GLY A 9 -12.46 5.29 -0.07
N LYS A 10 -12.05 6.15 0.87
CA LYS A 10 -10.73 6.80 0.85
C LYS A 10 -9.69 5.85 1.45
N LEU A 11 -8.49 5.83 0.89
CA LEU A 11 -7.35 5.07 1.38
C LEU A 11 -6.63 5.83 2.49
N LEU A 12 -6.24 5.15 3.56
CA LEU A 12 -5.36 5.69 4.59
C LEU A 12 -3.91 5.55 4.13
N LEU A 13 -3.26 6.67 3.84
CA LEU A 13 -1.82 6.74 3.62
C LEU A 13 -1.11 7.09 4.92
N THR A 14 0.06 6.49 5.10
CA THR A 14 0.97 6.81 6.20
C THR A 14 2.28 7.31 5.61
N LYS A 15 2.84 8.35 6.21
CA LYS A 15 4.14 8.90 5.83
C LYS A 15 5.19 8.27 6.70
N ARG A 16 6.15 7.60 6.06
CA ARG A 16 7.26 6.91 6.73
C ARG A 16 8.08 7.92 7.52
N SER A 17 8.48 7.58 8.75
CA SER A 17 9.29 8.46 9.57
C SER A 17 10.66 8.75 8.93
N GLU A 18 11.27 9.88 9.34
CA GLU A 18 12.60 10.27 8.87
C GLU A 18 13.70 9.26 9.24
N GLY A 19 13.49 8.49 10.33
CA GLY A 19 14.45 7.50 10.81
C GLY A 19 14.52 6.22 9.98
N LYS A 20 13.63 6.03 9.00
CA LYS A 20 13.65 4.84 8.13
C LYS A 20 14.88 4.84 7.23
N MET A 21 15.57 3.70 7.20
CA MET A 21 16.77 3.51 6.35
C MET A 21 16.46 3.69 4.86
N LEU A 22 15.35 3.12 4.40
CA LEU A 22 14.88 3.21 3.02
C LEU A 22 13.54 3.95 2.97
N TRP A 23 13.41 4.83 1.98
CA TRP A 23 12.21 5.64 1.72
C TRP A 23 11.71 6.47 2.94
N PRO A 24 12.59 7.17 3.70
CA PRO A 24 12.14 8.08 4.74
C PRO A 24 11.33 9.25 4.15
N ASN A 25 10.28 9.67 4.86
CA ASN A 25 9.36 10.75 4.49
C ASN A 25 8.46 10.50 3.27
N ASP A 26 8.52 9.31 2.67
CA ASP A 26 7.65 8.95 1.55
C ASP A 26 6.30 8.42 2.07
N TRP A 27 5.25 8.67 1.31
CA TRP A 27 3.90 8.16 1.54
C TRP A 27 3.80 6.70 1.09
N ASP A 28 3.39 5.84 2.00
CA ASP A 28 3.18 4.43 1.78
C ASP A 28 1.68 4.10 1.88
N GLY A 29 1.34 2.87 1.49
CA GLY A 29 0.10 2.25 1.93
C GLY A 29 0.05 2.18 3.45
N THR A 30 -1.10 1.80 4.00
CA THR A 30 -1.37 2.00 5.42
C THR A 30 -0.30 1.38 6.34
N VAL A 31 0.09 0.12 6.10
CA VAL A 31 1.22 -0.54 6.79
C VAL A 31 1.94 -1.48 5.83
N ALA A 32 3.27 -1.52 5.91
CA ALA A 32 4.13 -2.45 5.18
C ALA A 32 5.13 -3.12 6.14
N SER A 33 5.07 -4.45 6.23
CA SER A 33 5.90 -5.26 7.13
C SER A 33 6.03 -6.69 6.61
N HIS A 34 6.94 -7.45 7.21
CA HIS A 34 7.23 -8.85 6.86
C HIS A 34 6.54 -9.86 7.77
N PRO A 35 5.98 -10.95 7.22
CA PRO A 35 5.58 -12.12 8.00
C PRO A 35 6.77 -12.78 8.70
N ARG A 36 6.54 -13.27 9.92
CA ARG A 36 7.43 -14.24 10.57
C ARG A 36 7.24 -15.63 9.95
N GLU A 37 8.15 -16.55 10.22
CA GLU A 37 8.17 -17.91 9.63
C GLU A 37 6.83 -18.68 9.78
N SER A 38 6.08 -18.46 10.86
CA SER A 38 4.79 -19.09 11.13
C SER A 38 3.57 -18.24 10.75
N GLU A 39 3.75 -17.03 10.23
CA GLU A 39 2.68 -16.08 9.93
C GLU A 39 2.24 -16.16 8.47
N THR A 40 0.93 -16.00 8.24
CA THR A 40 0.42 -15.63 6.93
C THR A 40 0.55 -14.13 6.72
N TYR A 41 0.41 -13.64 5.48
CA TYR A 41 0.33 -12.20 5.22
C TYR A 41 -0.77 -11.54 6.07
N VAL A 42 -1.95 -12.17 6.12
CA VAL A 42 -3.09 -11.67 6.89
C VAL A 42 -2.76 -11.60 8.37
N SER A 43 -2.30 -12.69 8.98
CA SER A 43 -2.03 -12.71 10.43
C SER A 43 -0.88 -11.76 10.82
N SER A 44 0.11 -11.60 9.94
CA SER A 44 1.20 -10.66 10.16
C SER A 44 0.72 -9.21 10.17
N ALA A 45 -0.10 -8.83 9.18
CA ALA A 45 -0.68 -7.49 9.13
C ALA A 45 -1.61 -7.22 10.31
N GLU A 46 -2.52 -8.15 10.65
CA GLU A 46 -3.41 -7.99 11.81
C GLU A 46 -2.65 -7.83 13.12
N ARG A 47 -1.45 -8.42 13.25
CA ARG A 47 -0.55 -8.19 14.40
C ARG A 47 0.15 -6.83 14.35
N ARG A 48 0.66 -6.42 13.18
CA ARG A 48 1.44 -5.18 13.01
C ARG A 48 0.59 -3.91 13.06
N MET A 49 -0.67 -3.97 12.66
CA MET A 49 -1.58 -2.83 12.66
C MET A 49 -1.65 -2.09 14.00
N PRO A 50 -1.92 -2.76 15.15
CA PRO A 50 -1.93 -2.08 16.44
C PRO A 50 -0.52 -1.64 16.89
N GLU A 51 0.54 -2.30 16.44
CA GLU A 51 1.92 -1.95 16.76
C GLU A 51 2.38 -0.66 16.05
N GLU A 52 1.93 -0.39 14.82
CA GLU A 52 2.38 0.77 14.03
C GLU A 52 1.41 1.95 14.08
N ILE A 53 0.11 1.69 13.89
CA ILE A 53 -0.93 2.74 13.78
C ILE A 53 -2.00 2.67 14.86
N GLY A 54 -1.88 1.75 15.81
CA GLY A 54 -2.71 1.73 17.03
C GLY A 54 -4.16 1.29 16.82
N ILE A 55 -4.46 0.64 15.69
CA ILE A 55 -5.80 0.10 15.39
C ILE A 55 -5.77 -1.40 15.09
N ASP A 56 -6.86 -2.08 15.44
CA ASP A 56 -7.15 -3.43 14.97
C ASP A 56 -7.98 -3.35 13.69
N CYS A 57 -7.60 -4.11 12.67
CA CYS A 57 -8.35 -4.19 11.41
C CYS A 57 -8.34 -5.62 10.89
N LYS A 58 -9.49 -6.09 10.39
CA LYS A 58 -9.58 -7.38 9.72
C LYS A 58 -9.11 -7.28 8.28
N MET A 59 -8.09 -8.07 7.95
CA MET A 59 -7.41 -8.02 6.67
C MET A 59 -7.85 -9.17 5.77
N ASN A 60 -7.92 -8.89 4.47
CA ASN A 60 -8.29 -9.86 3.45
C ASN A 60 -7.16 -9.89 2.44
N TYR A 61 -6.72 -11.09 2.08
CA TYR A 61 -5.69 -11.25 1.07
C TYR A 61 -6.24 -10.92 -0.31
N VAL A 62 -5.51 -10.12 -1.09
CA VAL A 62 -5.89 -9.75 -2.45
C VAL A 62 -5.10 -10.59 -3.45
N ASN A 63 -3.78 -10.42 -3.42
CA ASN A 63 -2.80 -11.09 -4.27
C ASN A 63 -1.39 -10.87 -3.71
N LYS A 64 -0.38 -11.26 -4.49
CA LYS A 64 1.02 -10.94 -4.24
C LYS A 64 1.71 -10.59 -5.55
N PHE A 65 2.73 -9.76 -5.47
CA PHE A 65 3.56 -9.37 -6.59
C PHE A 65 5.03 -9.43 -6.18
N GLU A 66 5.91 -9.64 -7.14
CA GLU A 66 7.34 -9.46 -6.94
C GLU A 66 7.74 -8.10 -7.51
N TYR A 67 8.71 -7.46 -6.86
CA TYR A 67 9.31 -6.22 -7.35
C TYR A 67 10.74 -6.09 -6.86
N HIS A 68 11.57 -5.39 -7.62
CA HIS A 68 12.91 -4.98 -7.22
C HIS A 68 13.12 -3.50 -7.53
N VAL A 69 13.38 -2.71 -6.49
CA VAL A 69 13.60 -1.27 -6.61
C VAL A 69 14.83 -0.83 -5.82
N PRO A 70 15.83 -0.21 -6.46
CA PRO A 70 16.94 0.40 -5.75
C PRO A 70 16.50 1.70 -5.07
N TYR A 71 17.10 2.00 -3.91
CA TYR A 71 16.91 3.25 -3.19
C TYR A 71 18.25 3.98 -3.06
N LYS A 72 18.49 4.92 -3.98
CA LYS A 72 19.74 5.68 -4.08
C LYS A 72 20.94 4.71 -4.08
N ASP A 73 22.05 5.09 -3.46
CA ASP A 73 23.22 4.23 -3.25
C ASP A 73 23.21 3.54 -1.87
N ILE A 74 22.05 3.46 -1.20
CA ILE A 74 21.93 2.96 0.18
C ILE A 74 21.57 1.46 0.19
N GLY A 75 20.62 1.05 -0.65
CA GLY A 75 20.12 -0.32 -0.66
C GLY A 75 19.01 -0.51 -1.69
N SER A 76 18.20 -1.55 -1.52
CA SER A 76 17.10 -1.89 -2.40
C SER A 76 16.02 -2.67 -1.66
N GLU A 77 14.77 -2.54 -2.09
CA GLU A 77 13.72 -3.49 -1.77
C GLU A 77 13.64 -4.54 -2.89
N ASN A 78 13.71 -5.82 -2.53
CA ASN A 78 13.61 -6.96 -3.45
C ASN A 78 12.75 -8.05 -2.81
N GLU A 79 11.45 -8.02 -3.08
CA GLU A 79 10.47 -8.74 -2.27
C GLU A 79 9.39 -9.41 -3.11
N ILE A 80 8.82 -10.47 -2.55
CA ILE A 80 7.47 -10.93 -2.90
C ILE A 80 6.53 -10.33 -1.86
N CYS A 81 5.77 -9.32 -2.25
CA CYS A 81 4.90 -8.55 -1.38
C CYS A 81 3.44 -8.97 -1.55
N GLY A 82 2.79 -9.33 -0.44
CA GLY A 82 1.36 -9.59 -0.39
C GLY A 82 0.56 -8.28 -0.29
N THR A 83 -0.44 -8.11 -1.13
CA THR A 83 -1.45 -7.05 -1.04
C THR A 83 -2.59 -7.51 -0.15
N LEU A 84 -2.93 -6.71 0.85
CA LEU A 84 -4.05 -6.94 1.76
C LEU A 84 -4.99 -5.76 1.74
N ILE A 85 -6.29 -6.01 1.87
CA ILE A 85 -7.34 -4.99 1.93
C ILE A 85 -8.14 -5.10 3.23
N GLY A 86 -8.41 -3.96 3.85
CA GLY A 86 -9.24 -3.83 5.04
C GLY A 86 -10.08 -2.56 5.02
N THR A 87 -11.08 -2.49 5.89
CA THR A 87 -11.93 -1.32 6.07
C THR A 87 -12.05 -0.97 7.54
N VAL A 88 -12.13 0.32 7.86
CA VAL A 88 -12.32 0.82 9.23
C VAL A 88 -13.40 1.90 9.27
N ASP A 89 -14.21 1.90 10.33
CA ASP A 89 -15.26 2.90 10.51
C ASP A 89 -14.70 4.23 11.05
N SER A 90 -13.63 4.16 11.84
CA SER A 90 -12.95 5.31 12.41
C SER A 90 -11.47 5.04 12.61
N PHE A 91 -10.67 6.10 12.62
CA PHE A 91 -9.23 6.04 12.84
C PHE A 91 -8.81 7.14 13.82
N ASP A 92 -8.27 6.74 14.96
CA ASP A 92 -7.69 7.64 15.95
C ASP A 92 -6.16 7.58 15.82
N ASN A 93 -5.57 8.69 15.39
CA ASN A 93 -4.14 8.80 15.16
C ASN A 93 -3.34 9.05 16.46
N SER A 94 -4.00 9.18 17.61
CA SER A 94 -3.35 9.42 18.92
C SER A 94 -2.43 8.27 19.36
N ARG A 95 -2.67 7.06 18.82
CA ARG A 95 -1.93 5.83 19.15
C ARG A 95 -0.86 5.47 18.12
N MET A 96 -0.61 6.31 17.13
CA MET A 96 0.44 6.05 16.13
C MET A 96 1.83 6.13 16.77
N ILE A 97 2.71 5.23 16.34
CA ILE A 97 4.11 5.25 16.76
C ILE A 97 4.89 6.21 15.88
N LYS A 98 5.28 7.35 16.44
CA LYS A 98 5.95 8.44 15.71
C LYS A 98 7.31 8.04 15.10
N ASP A 99 7.98 7.07 15.71
CA ASP A 99 9.25 6.54 15.20
C ASP A 99 9.07 5.70 13.92
N GLU A 100 7.84 5.25 13.65
CA GLU A 100 7.47 4.50 12.45
C GLU A 100 6.81 5.41 11.41
N ILE A 101 5.90 6.28 11.87
CA ILE A 101 5.01 7.09 11.02
C ILE A 101 4.98 8.54 11.49
N SER A 102 5.29 9.47 10.60
CA SER A 102 5.31 10.90 10.91
C SER A 102 3.99 11.61 10.62
N GLU A 103 3.20 11.12 9.68
CA GLU A 103 1.98 11.78 9.19
C GLU A 103 1.00 10.76 8.61
N VAL A 104 -0.28 11.13 8.54
CA VAL A 104 -1.35 10.32 7.94
C VAL A 104 -2.32 11.19 7.17
N LYS A 105 -2.86 10.65 6.07
CA LYS A 105 -3.94 11.30 5.32
C LYS A 105 -4.89 10.29 4.72
N TRP A 106 -6.15 10.71 4.61
CA TRP A 106 -7.15 10.01 3.81
C TRP A 106 -7.14 10.59 2.41
N ILE A 107 -7.05 9.73 1.40
CA ILE A 107 -6.99 10.14 0.00
C ILE A 107 -7.98 9.35 -0.85
N ASN A 108 -8.63 10.02 -1.80
CA ASN A 108 -9.46 9.38 -2.81
C ASN A 108 -8.69 9.14 -4.12
N PRO A 109 -9.21 8.34 -5.07
CA PRO A 109 -8.47 8.00 -6.28
C PRO A 109 -8.13 9.21 -7.17
N ASP A 110 -9.03 10.19 -7.29
CA ASP A 110 -8.79 11.40 -8.09
C ASP A 110 -7.71 12.29 -7.46
N GLU A 111 -7.70 12.40 -6.12
CA GLU A 111 -6.64 13.08 -5.38
C GLU A 111 -5.29 12.38 -5.61
N LEU A 112 -5.22 11.04 -5.45
CA LEU A 112 -3.97 10.30 -5.66
C LEU A 112 -3.48 10.41 -7.10
N LYS A 113 -4.39 10.32 -8.08
CA LYS A 113 -4.10 10.51 -9.49
C LYS A 113 -3.37 11.83 -9.73
N ASN A 114 -3.97 12.94 -9.28
CA ASN A 114 -3.37 14.27 -9.43
C ASN A 114 -2.01 14.37 -8.73
N GLU A 115 -1.88 13.81 -7.52
CA GLU A 115 -0.63 13.84 -6.77
C GLU A 115 0.48 13.01 -7.44
N LEU A 116 0.17 11.84 -8.02
CA LEU A 116 1.13 11.02 -8.76
C LEU A 116 1.57 11.70 -10.07
N GLU A 117 0.66 12.37 -10.77
CA GLU A 117 1.00 13.12 -11.99
C GLU A 117 1.90 14.34 -11.70
N GLN A 118 1.70 15.01 -10.57
CA GLN A 118 2.45 16.20 -10.17
C GLN A 118 3.78 15.87 -9.47
N ASN A 119 3.76 14.91 -8.56
CA ASN A 119 4.88 14.56 -7.71
C ASN A 119 4.80 13.11 -7.19
N LYS A 120 4.95 12.14 -8.10
CA LYS A 120 5.15 10.72 -7.76
C LYS A 120 6.38 10.44 -6.88
N ASP A 121 7.32 11.39 -6.76
CA ASP A 121 8.63 11.16 -6.15
C ASP A 121 8.56 11.02 -4.61
N VAL A 122 7.39 11.27 -4.02
CA VAL A 122 7.11 11.17 -2.57
C VAL A 122 6.20 9.99 -2.23
N TYR A 123 6.00 9.03 -3.14
CA TYR A 123 5.19 7.83 -2.91
C TYR A 123 6.00 6.55 -3.05
N CYS A 124 5.82 5.64 -2.11
CA CYS A 124 6.47 4.34 -2.17
C CYS A 124 5.94 3.52 -3.37
N PRO A 125 6.83 2.97 -4.22
CA PRO A 125 6.42 2.36 -5.48
C PRO A 125 5.58 1.09 -5.28
N TRP A 126 5.84 0.30 -4.24
CA TRP A 126 5.09 -0.93 -3.98
C TRP A 126 3.62 -0.68 -3.61
N MET A 127 3.29 0.47 -3.01
CA MET A 127 1.90 0.88 -2.80
C MET A 127 1.18 1.04 -4.14
N VAL A 128 1.84 1.70 -5.09
CA VAL A 128 1.27 1.93 -6.42
C VAL A 128 1.14 0.61 -7.21
N ILE A 129 2.08 -0.32 -7.05
CA ILE A 129 1.95 -1.68 -7.62
C ILE A 129 0.74 -2.42 -7.01
N ALA A 130 0.57 -2.36 -5.69
CA ALA A 130 -0.56 -2.99 -5.00
C ALA A 130 -1.91 -2.43 -5.50
N LEU A 131 -1.99 -1.12 -5.74
CA LEU A 131 -3.17 -0.48 -6.34
C LEU A 131 -3.38 -0.87 -7.80
N TYR A 132 -2.30 -0.97 -8.59
CA TYR A 132 -2.36 -1.37 -10.00
C TYR A 132 -2.95 -2.78 -10.17
N PHE A 133 -2.56 -3.72 -9.31
CA PHE A 133 -3.07 -5.09 -9.31
C PHE A 133 -4.29 -5.30 -8.41
N LEU A 134 -4.94 -4.25 -7.91
CA LEU A 134 -6.02 -4.41 -6.93
C LEU A 134 -7.21 -5.23 -7.45
N ALA A 135 -7.47 -5.17 -8.76
CA ALA A 135 -8.51 -5.97 -9.42
C ALA A 135 -8.09 -7.42 -9.73
N ASP A 136 -6.80 -7.76 -9.59
CA ASP A 136 -6.28 -9.11 -9.80
C ASP A 136 -6.40 -9.93 -8.51
N SER A 137 -7.63 -10.19 -8.08
CA SER A 137 -7.93 -10.90 -6.83
C SER A 137 -8.87 -12.09 -7.04
N ASP A 138 -9.03 -12.93 -6.02
CA ASP A 138 -9.99 -14.02 -6.05
C ASP A 138 -11.44 -13.50 -6.05
N SER A 139 -12.37 -14.32 -6.55
CA SER A 139 -13.78 -13.92 -6.70
C SER A 139 -14.45 -13.52 -5.39
N ALA A 140 -14.09 -14.13 -4.26
CA ALA A 140 -14.71 -13.82 -2.97
C ALA A 140 -14.27 -12.43 -2.47
N THR A 141 -12.98 -12.10 -2.64
CA THR A 141 -12.44 -10.78 -2.34
C THR A 141 -13.03 -9.71 -3.27
N LEU A 142 -13.14 -10.00 -4.58
CA LEU A 142 -13.76 -9.11 -5.56
C LEU A 142 -15.24 -8.84 -5.26
N GLU A 143 -16.00 -9.86 -4.85
CA GLU A 143 -17.41 -9.71 -4.46
C GLU A 143 -17.54 -8.85 -3.20
N LYS A 144 -16.73 -9.15 -2.17
CA LYS A 144 -16.76 -8.46 -0.89
C LYS A 144 -16.39 -6.98 -0.98
N PHE A 145 -15.40 -6.63 -1.81
CA PHE A 145 -14.87 -5.27 -1.94
C PHE A 145 -15.17 -4.63 -3.30
N ASN A 146 -16.21 -5.10 -4.00
CA ASN A 146 -16.49 -4.71 -5.39
C ASN A 146 -16.50 -3.19 -5.60
N SER A 147 -17.21 -2.46 -4.74
CA SER A 147 -17.32 -0.99 -4.84
C SER A 147 -15.96 -0.30 -4.69
N LEU A 148 -15.13 -0.74 -3.73
CA LEU A 148 -13.81 -0.16 -3.51
C LEU A 148 -12.86 -0.49 -4.67
N ILE A 149 -12.79 -1.76 -5.07
CA ILE A 149 -11.88 -2.22 -6.12
C ILE A 149 -12.23 -1.56 -7.45
N THR A 150 -13.51 -1.48 -7.81
CA THR A 150 -13.95 -0.82 -9.05
C THR A 150 -13.54 0.65 -9.07
N LYS A 151 -13.61 1.33 -7.92
CA LYS A 151 -13.24 2.75 -7.80
C LYS A 151 -11.73 2.98 -7.90
N TRP A 152 -10.92 2.09 -7.33
CA TRP A 152 -9.46 2.24 -7.23
C TRP A 152 -8.67 1.59 -8.37
N ALA A 153 -9.30 0.69 -9.13
CA ALA A 153 -8.73 -0.01 -10.28
C ALA A 153 -9.40 0.38 -11.61
N SER A 154 -9.93 1.60 -11.70
CA SER A 154 -10.54 2.11 -12.93
C SER A 154 -9.52 2.22 -14.08
N ASP A 155 -10.01 2.13 -15.32
CA ASP A 155 -9.16 2.11 -16.51
C ASP A 155 -8.38 3.42 -16.70
N ASP A 156 -8.86 4.55 -16.20
CA ASP A 156 -8.17 5.83 -16.28
C ASP A 156 -7.04 5.98 -15.25
N LEU A 157 -7.06 5.20 -14.16
CA LEU A 157 -5.98 5.17 -13.16
C LEU A 157 -4.82 4.27 -13.59
N LYS A 158 -5.08 3.22 -14.38
CA LYS A 158 -4.05 2.25 -14.79
C LYS A 158 -2.82 2.90 -15.46
N PRO A 159 -2.96 3.81 -16.45
CA PRO A 159 -1.81 4.46 -17.07
C PRO A 159 -1.02 5.33 -16.08
N VAL A 160 -1.71 5.96 -15.12
CA VAL A 160 -1.10 6.84 -14.11
C VAL A 160 -0.26 6.02 -13.15
N TYR A 161 -0.80 4.93 -12.62
CA TYR A 161 -0.05 3.98 -11.80
C TYR A 161 1.13 3.39 -12.57
N GLN A 162 0.94 2.96 -13.81
CA GLN A 162 2.03 2.41 -14.62
C GLN A 162 3.16 3.42 -14.84
N ASN A 163 2.83 4.70 -15.09
CA ASN A 163 3.83 5.75 -15.24
C ASN A 163 4.59 6.02 -13.92
N ALA A 164 3.87 6.06 -12.79
CA ALA A 164 4.48 6.23 -11.48
C ALA A 164 5.40 5.05 -11.10
N ILE A 165 5.00 3.81 -11.42
CA ILE A 165 5.83 2.62 -11.19
C ILE A 165 7.09 2.66 -12.07
N LYS A 166 6.94 2.94 -13.37
CA LYS A 166 8.06 3.04 -14.34
C LYS A 166 9.11 4.07 -13.98
N HIS A 167 8.72 5.10 -13.21
CA HIS A 167 9.66 6.09 -12.73
C HIS A 167 10.75 5.51 -11.82
N TYR A 168 10.38 4.53 -10.99
CA TYR A 168 11.30 3.90 -10.02
C TYR A 168 11.78 2.52 -10.47
N ILE A 169 10.93 1.78 -11.18
CA ILE A 169 11.15 0.38 -11.49
C ILE A 169 11.07 0.22 -13.01
N PRO A 170 12.21 -0.03 -13.68
CA PRO A 170 12.22 -0.34 -15.10
C PRO A 170 11.30 -1.51 -15.46
N ASP A 171 10.85 -1.55 -16.72
CA ASP A 171 10.05 -2.65 -17.24
C ASP A 171 10.75 -4.00 -16.99
N ASN A 172 9.96 -5.01 -16.61
CA ASN A 172 10.38 -6.38 -16.23
C ASN A 172 10.94 -6.59 -14.82
N ASN A 173 11.04 -5.55 -13.98
CA ASN A 173 11.46 -5.69 -12.57
C ASN A 173 10.29 -5.72 -11.58
N TRP A 174 9.06 -5.90 -12.06
CA TRP A 174 7.88 -6.13 -11.23
C TRP A 174 6.84 -6.94 -12.01
N ARG A 175 6.13 -7.84 -11.32
CA ARG A 175 5.03 -8.63 -11.89
C ARG A 175 4.13 -9.21 -10.81
N LEU A 176 2.88 -9.49 -11.19
CA LEU A 176 1.98 -10.30 -10.37
C LEU A 176 2.53 -11.73 -10.24
N VAL A 177 2.48 -12.30 -9.04
CA VAL A 177 2.88 -13.70 -8.78
C VAL A 177 1.62 -14.51 -8.50
N LYS A 178 1.35 -15.48 -9.38
CA LYS A 178 0.22 -16.40 -9.25
C LYS A 178 0.46 -17.49 -8.21
#